data_AF-A0A5C7KU47-F1
#
_entry.id   AF-A0A5C7KU47-F1
#
_cell.length_a   1.000
_cell.length_b   1.000
_cell.length_c   1.000
_cell.angle_alpha   90.00
_cell.angle_beta   90.00
_cell.angle_gamma   90.00
#
_symmetry.space_group_name_H-M   'P 1'
#
loop_
_entity.id
_entity.type
_entity.pdbx_description
1 polymer ?
#
loop_
_entity_poly.entity_id
_entity_poly.type
_entity_poly.pdbx_seq_one_letter_code
_entity_poly.pdbx_strand_id
1 'polypeptide(L)'
;MALVSFDAHVSETGVDSNTKWSAILKIASLFGFALVIGFILLIRNLGGGGVNQVTVSNNFGVIEFKVPYKNTLYENFGFVQEPKVTMPLKTVGGYVDTTFLLDSGAVVSTLPLQAAHDTGVDLAKAKRITLQGFSGVPAFAYMDKIIIQIGGVDFEFPATFTESNSTTYILGRKGLFDDFTINFDHENRAITIKGKSTK
;
A
#
# COMPACT_ATOMS: atom_id res chain seq x y z
N MET A 1 12.75 27.81 -92.12
CA MET A 1 13.74 27.80 -91.02
C MET A 1 13.67 29.14 -90.30
N ALA A 2 13.21 29.14 -89.05
CA ALA A 2 13.64 30.00 -87.94
C ALA A 2 12.70 29.70 -86.76
N LEU A 3 13.23 28.97 -85.79
CA LEU A 3 12.60 28.67 -84.50
C LEU A 3 12.61 29.93 -83.63
N VAL A 4 11.49 30.21 -82.97
CA VAL A 4 11.45 31.12 -81.81
C VAL A 4 10.84 30.32 -80.66
N SER A 5 11.68 29.95 -79.70
CA SER A 5 11.30 29.39 -78.41
C SER A 5 10.98 30.51 -77.43
N PHE A 6 9.99 30.31 -76.57
CA PHE A 6 9.94 31.03 -75.30
C PHE A 6 9.48 30.07 -74.19
N ASP A 7 10.34 29.96 -73.17
CA ASP A 7 10.29 29.03 -72.05
C ASP A 7 9.07 29.23 -71.17
N ALA A 8 8.46 28.12 -70.77
CA ALA A 8 7.55 28.07 -69.63
C ALA A 8 8.39 28.00 -68.34
N HIS A 9 8.40 29.10 -67.57
CA HIS A 9 8.86 29.10 -66.19
C HIS A 9 7.98 28.15 -65.35
N VAL A 10 8.50 26.97 -65.02
CA VAL A 10 8.01 26.16 -63.90
C VAL A 10 8.90 26.46 -62.70
N SER A 11 8.35 27.20 -61.74
CA SER A 11 8.97 27.42 -60.43
C SER A 11 8.78 26.16 -59.58
N GLU A 12 9.79 25.30 -59.53
CA GLU A 12 9.88 24.27 -58.51
C GLU A 12 10.30 24.90 -57.18
N THR A 13 9.37 24.97 -56.24
CA THR A 13 9.63 25.35 -54.85
C THR A 13 10.32 24.18 -54.13
N GLY A 14 11.65 24.11 -54.30
CA GLY A 14 12.49 23.20 -53.52
C GLY A 14 12.46 23.56 -52.04
N VAL A 15 11.85 22.72 -51.21
CA VAL A 15 11.94 22.82 -49.75
C VAL A 15 13.40 22.64 -49.34
N ASP A 16 14.00 23.74 -48.85
CA ASP A 16 15.40 23.84 -48.46
C ASP A 16 15.82 22.70 -47.50
N SER A 17 16.97 22.08 -47.79
CA SER A 17 17.53 20.95 -47.04
C SER A 17 17.67 21.24 -45.55
N ASN A 18 18.00 22.48 -45.20
CA ASN A 18 18.10 22.95 -43.82
C ASN A 18 16.76 22.89 -43.08
N THR A 19 15.65 23.12 -43.78
CA THR A 19 14.31 23.04 -43.19
C THR A 19 13.96 21.59 -42.87
N LYS A 20 14.33 20.64 -43.75
CA LYS A 20 14.13 19.19 -43.53
C LYS A 20 14.96 18.67 -42.35
N TRP A 21 16.22 19.09 -42.24
CA TRP A 21 17.09 18.75 -41.11
C TRP A 21 16.57 19.33 -39.79
N SER A 22 16.07 20.56 -39.80
CA SER A 22 15.48 21.17 -38.60
C SER A 22 14.22 20.45 -38.11
N ALA A 23 13.41 19.92 -39.04
CA ALA A 23 12.21 19.14 -38.70
C ALA A 23 12.58 17.77 -38.12
N ILE A 24 13.58 17.09 -38.69
CA ILE A 24 14.09 15.81 -38.18
C ILE A 24 14.65 15.97 -36.75
N LEU A 25 15.41 17.04 -36.50
CA LEU A 25 15.95 17.34 -35.16
C LEU A 25 14.85 17.61 -34.13
N LYS A 26 13.77 18.32 -34.51
CA LYS A 26 12.61 18.57 -33.63
C LYS A 26 11.81 17.30 -33.32
N ILE A 27 11.68 16.39 -34.28
CA ILE A 27 10.99 15.11 -34.08
C ILE A 27 11.85 14.21 -33.18
N ALA A 28 13.16 14.14 -33.44
CA ALA A 28 14.09 13.37 -32.62
C ALA A 28 14.14 13.86 -31.16
N SER A 29 14.07 15.18 -30.92
CA SER A 29 14.04 15.74 -29.57
C SER A 29 12.73 15.42 -28.83
N LEU A 30 11.60 15.34 -29.54
CA LEU A 30 10.31 14.95 -28.97
C LEU A 30 10.32 13.49 -28.48
N PHE A 31 10.87 12.58 -29.28
CA PHE A 31 11.03 11.17 -28.88
C PHE A 31 12.07 11.01 -27.77
N GLY A 32 13.16 11.77 -27.81
CA GLY A 32 14.14 11.81 -26.72
C GLY A 32 13.52 12.27 -25.38
N PHE A 33 12.68 13.30 -25.40
CA PHE A 33 11.98 13.78 -24.21
C PHE A 33 10.96 12.76 -23.68
N ALA A 34 10.22 12.09 -24.56
CA ALA A 34 9.30 11.02 -24.19
C ALA A 34 10.03 9.81 -23.56
N LEU A 35 11.21 9.45 -24.06
CA LEU A 35 12.05 8.42 -23.46
C LEU A 35 12.61 8.84 -22.11
N VAL A 36 13.00 10.11 -21.93
CA VAL A 36 13.45 10.64 -20.63
C VAL A 36 12.30 10.64 -19.62
N ILE A 37 11.10 11.10 -19.99
CA ILE A 37 9.92 11.00 -19.13
C ILE A 37 9.59 9.54 -18.84
N GLY A 38 9.60 8.68 -19.84
CA GLY A 38 9.37 7.24 -19.69
C GLY A 38 10.37 6.61 -18.72
N PHE A 39 11.65 6.96 -18.83
CA PHE A 39 12.72 6.49 -17.95
C PHE A 39 12.61 7.07 -16.54
N ILE A 40 12.23 8.35 -16.38
CA ILE A 40 11.94 8.97 -15.09
C ILE A 40 10.73 8.28 -14.43
N LEU A 41 9.68 8.00 -15.18
CA LEU A 41 8.50 7.27 -14.69
C LEU A 41 8.86 5.82 -14.36
N LEU A 42 9.74 5.17 -15.14
CA LEU A 42 10.23 3.82 -14.86
C LEU A 42 11.09 3.78 -13.58
N ILE A 43 12.01 4.73 -13.40
CA ILE A 43 12.81 4.90 -12.18
C ILE A 43 11.91 5.20 -10.98
N ARG A 44 10.89 6.06 -11.15
CA ARG A 44 9.93 6.37 -10.08
C ARG A 44 9.02 5.19 -9.75
N ASN A 45 8.71 4.32 -10.71
CA ASN A 45 7.93 3.10 -10.49
C ASN A 45 8.80 1.95 -9.91
N LEU A 46 10.12 1.99 -10.09
CA LEU A 46 11.08 1.12 -9.40
C LEU A 46 11.31 1.54 -7.93
N GLY A 47 11.09 2.81 -7.61
CA GLY A 47 10.98 3.33 -6.25
C GLY A 47 9.59 3.08 -5.67
N GLY A 48 9.23 1.80 -5.48
CA GLY A 48 7.97 1.38 -4.87
C GLY A 48 7.60 2.23 -3.66
N GLY A 49 6.38 2.74 -3.67
CA GLY A 49 5.84 3.58 -2.60
C GLY A 49 6.06 2.93 -1.24
N GLY A 50 6.74 3.66 -0.36
CA GLY A 50 6.82 3.39 1.08
C GLY A 50 6.93 1.92 1.46
N VAL A 51 7.98 1.24 1.02
CA VAL A 51 8.31 -0.09 1.54
C VAL A 51 8.47 0.04 3.05
N ASN A 52 7.65 -0.69 3.82
CA ASN A 52 7.79 -0.78 5.27
C ASN A 52 9.28 -0.96 5.62
N GLN A 53 9.85 -0.04 6.40
CA GLN A 53 11.24 -0.14 6.80
C GLN A 53 11.30 -1.00 8.06
N VAL A 54 11.63 -2.28 7.86
CA VAL A 54 11.84 -3.21 8.95
C VAL A 54 13.29 -3.12 9.37
N THR A 55 13.54 -2.66 10.59
CA THR A 55 14.89 -2.70 11.17
C THR A 55 14.90 -3.72 12.29
N VAL A 56 15.43 -4.91 12.01
CA VAL A 56 15.71 -5.92 13.03
C VAL A 56 17.12 -5.67 13.57
N SER A 57 17.23 -5.31 14.85
CA SER A 57 18.54 -5.15 15.50
C SER A 57 19.02 -6.50 16.02
N ASN A 58 19.98 -7.10 15.31
CA ASN A 58 20.44 -8.48 15.50
C ASN A 58 21.28 -8.76 16.76
N ASN A 59 21.41 -7.82 17.71
CA ASN A 59 22.23 -8.05 18.91
C ASN A 59 21.46 -8.22 20.23
N PHE A 60 20.16 -7.89 20.29
CA PHE A 60 19.38 -7.98 21.55
C PHE A 60 17.96 -8.53 21.39
N GLY A 61 17.60 -9.07 20.22
CA GLY A 61 16.26 -9.63 19.98
C GLY A 61 15.15 -8.58 20.05
N VAL A 62 15.45 -7.32 19.74
CA VAL A 62 14.44 -6.25 19.67
C VAL A 62 14.02 -6.08 18.22
N ILE A 63 12.71 -6.22 17.97
CA ILE A 63 12.10 -5.98 16.67
C ILE A 63 11.59 -4.54 16.65
N GLU A 64 11.98 -3.79 15.63
CA GLU A 64 11.44 -2.47 15.35
C GLU A 64 10.93 -2.41 13.91
N PHE A 65 9.62 -2.25 13.77
CA PHE A 65 8.94 -2.20 12.49
C PHE A 65 8.40 -0.79 12.27
N LYS A 66 8.95 -0.07 11.29
CA LYS A 66 8.58 1.31 10.97
C LYS A 66 7.83 1.38 9.66
N VAL A 67 6.62 1.93 9.71
CA VAL A 67 5.69 2.06 8.59
C VAL A 67 5.42 3.54 8.33
N PRO A 68 5.49 4.04 7.09
CA PRO A 68 5.07 5.40 6.80
C PRO A 68 3.55 5.54 6.94
N TYR A 69 3.07 6.69 7.42
CA TYR A 69 1.64 6.98 7.40
C TYR A 69 1.10 6.96 5.97
N LYS A 70 -0.11 6.41 5.82
CA LYS A 70 -0.90 6.60 4.61
C LYS A 70 -1.70 7.90 4.73
N ASN A 71 -1.48 8.82 3.80
CA ASN A 71 -2.29 10.02 3.66
C ASN A 71 -3.52 9.70 2.82
N THR A 72 -4.69 9.97 3.37
CA THR A 72 -5.97 9.82 2.69
C THR A 72 -6.66 11.17 2.61
N LEU A 73 -7.14 11.53 1.42
CA LEU A 73 -7.93 12.74 1.23
C LEU A 73 -9.39 12.44 1.56
N TYR A 74 -9.91 13.14 2.56
CA TYR A 74 -11.31 13.12 2.96
C TYR A 74 -12.00 14.40 2.50
N GLU A 75 -13.18 14.27 1.89
CA GLU A 75 -13.94 15.39 1.30
C GLU A 75 -14.07 16.60 2.26
N ASN A 76 -14.45 16.32 3.51
CA ASN A 76 -14.70 17.37 4.51
C ASN A 76 -13.52 17.64 5.46
N PHE A 77 -12.46 16.84 5.41
CA PHE A 77 -11.37 16.88 6.40
C PHE A 77 -9.98 17.08 5.79
N GLY A 78 -9.89 17.14 4.46
CA GLY A 78 -8.63 17.28 3.76
C GLY A 78 -7.74 16.04 3.93
N PHE A 79 -6.42 16.25 3.94
CA PHE A 79 -5.47 15.15 4.11
C PHE A 79 -5.38 14.70 5.56
N VAL A 80 -5.68 13.44 5.80
CA VAL A 80 -5.61 12.80 7.11
C VAL A 80 -4.59 11.67 7.08
N GLN A 81 -3.72 11.64 8.09
CA GLN A 81 -2.77 10.56 8.34
C GLN A 81 -3.50 9.41 9.05
N GLU A 82 -3.87 8.37 8.30
CA GLU A 82 -4.58 7.23 8.88
C GLU A 82 -3.63 6.23 9.54
N PRO A 83 -3.93 5.73 10.76
CA PRO A 83 -3.08 4.76 11.46
C PRO A 83 -3.22 3.36 10.86
N LYS A 84 -2.94 3.21 9.56
CA LYS A 84 -3.02 1.94 8.83
C LYS A 84 -1.63 1.36 8.60
N VAL A 85 -1.50 0.06 8.82
CA VAL A 85 -0.26 -0.70 8.57
C VAL A 85 -0.55 -1.88 7.66
N THR A 86 0.31 -2.14 6.69
CA THR A 86 0.26 -3.36 5.88
C THR A 86 1.22 -4.38 6.45
N MET A 87 0.71 -5.54 6.85
CA MET A 87 1.49 -6.62 7.45
C MET A 87 1.08 -7.98 6.85
N PRO A 88 2.01 -8.95 6.75
CA PRO A 88 1.68 -10.28 6.25
C PRO A 88 0.79 -11.03 7.24
N LEU A 89 -0.45 -11.31 6.83
CA LEU A 89 -1.39 -12.18 7.53
C LEU A 89 -1.21 -13.61 7.04
N LYS A 90 -1.07 -14.56 7.94
CA LYS A 90 -0.99 -15.98 7.59
C LYS A 90 -2.37 -16.51 7.20
N THR A 91 -2.46 -17.04 5.99
CA THR A 91 -3.64 -17.71 5.43
C THR A 91 -3.34 -19.19 5.20
N VAL A 92 -4.37 -19.96 4.84
CA VAL A 92 -4.18 -21.36 4.40
C VAL A 92 -3.30 -21.49 3.15
N GLY A 93 -3.22 -20.43 2.33
CA GLY A 93 -2.42 -20.36 1.11
C GLY A 93 -1.02 -19.75 1.28
N GLY A 94 -0.60 -19.42 2.51
CA GLY A 94 0.64 -18.69 2.79
C GLY A 94 0.37 -17.29 3.34
N TYR A 95 1.36 -16.39 3.25
CA TYR A 95 1.21 -15.03 3.78
C TYR A 95 0.63 -14.08 2.73
N VAL A 96 -0.33 -13.25 3.15
CA VAL A 96 -0.95 -12.22 2.32
C VAL A 96 -0.78 -10.86 3.00
N ASP A 97 -0.21 -9.90 2.27
CA ASP A 97 -0.08 -8.52 2.73
C ASP A 97 -1.47 -7.90 2.92
N THR A 98 -1.81 -7.65 4.19
CA THR A 98 -3.13 -7.16 4.59
C THR A 98 -2.98 -5.81 5.27
N THR A 99 -3.77 -4.83 4.83
CA THR A 99 -3.82 -3.51 5.49
C THR A 99 -4.78 -3.54 6.65
N PHE A 100 -4.25 -3.28 7.84
CA PHE A 100 -5.00 -3.16 9.08
C PHE A 100 -5.08 -1.71 9.55
N LEU A 101 -6.21 -1.33 10.13
CA LEU A 101 -6.30 -0.17 11.00
C LEU A 101 -5.74 -0.54 12.38
N LEU A 102 -4.76 0.22 12.89
CA LEU A 102 -4.35 0.14 14.28
C LEU A 102 -5.32 0.95 15.13
N ASP A 103 -5.99 0.29 16.08
CA ASP A 103 -7.05 0.92 16.87
C ASP A 103 -6.93 0.54 18.35
N SER A 104 -6.43 1.47 19.16
CA SER A 104 -6.38 1.29 20.61
C SER A 104 -7.77 1.34 21.27
N GLY A 105 -8.80 1.85 20.58
CA GLY A 105 -10.20 1.81 21.02
C GLY A 105 -10.81 0.41 20.93
N ALA A 106 -10.29 -0.44 20.05
CA ALA A 106 -10.72 -1.83 19.93
C ALA A 106 -10.06 -2.71 21.02
N VAL A 107 -10.87 -3.47 21.77
CA VAL A 107 -10.37 -4.39 22.81
C VAL A 107 -9.57 -5.52 22.18
N VAL A 108 -10.02 -6.07 21.06
CA VAL A 108 -9.44 -7.23 20.36
C VAL A 108 -9.44 -6.98 18.86
N SER A 109 -8.48 -7.58 18.15
CA SER A 109 -8.41 -7.51 16.69
C SER A 109 -9.69 -8.06 16.06
N THR A 110 -10.20 -7.37 15.04
CA THR A 110 -11.50 -7.69 14.42
C THR A 110 -11.34 -7.74 12.90
N LEU A 111 -11.86 -8.80 12.28
CA LEU A 111 -11.72 -9.09 10.87
C LEU A 111 -13.10 -9.46 10.26
N PRO A 112 -13.26 -9.34 8.92
CA PRO A 112 -14.43 -9.84 8.21
C PRO A 112 -14.64 -11.35 8.33
N LEU A 113 -15.86 -11.80 8.07
CA LEU A 113 -16.20 -13.22 7.99
C LEU A 113 -15.29 -13.97 7.01
N GLN A 114 -15.05 -13.40 5.82
CA GLN A 114 -14.18 -14.00 4.80
C GLN A 114 -12.78 -14.32 5.33
N ALA A 115 -12.23 -13.48 6.20
CA ALA A 115 -10.91 -13.71 6.78
C ALA A 115 -10.86 -14.99 7.64
N ALA A 116 -11.98 -15.43 8.23
CA ALA A 116 -12.03 -16.70 8.96
C ALA A 116 -11.76 -17.87 8.01
N HIS A 117 -12.38 -17.85 6.83
CA HIS A 117 -12.16 -18.86 5.80
C HIS A 117 -10.71 -18.83 5.27
N ASP A 118 -10.21 -17.63 5.00
CA ASP A 118 -8.86 -17.45 4.45
C ASP A 118 -7.78 -17.89 5.46
N THR A 119 -8.01 -17.68 6.75
CA THR A 119 -7.08 -18.06 7.83
C THR A 119 -7.26 -19.50 8.32
N GLY A 120 -8.25 -20.23 7.79
CA GLY A 120 -8.52 -21.62 8.14
C GLY A 120 -9.21 -21.82 9.49
N VAL A 121 -9.86 -20.78 10.01
CA VAL A 121 -10.65 -20.84 11.24
C VAL A 121 -11.91 -21.69 11.01
N ASP A 122 -12.13 -22.64 11.91
CA ASP A 122 -13.33 -23.48 11.93
C ASP A 122 -14.44 -22.77 12.70
N LEU A 123 -15.25 -21.98 11.99
CA LEU A 123 -16.37 -21.23 12.55
C LEU A 123 -17.39 -22.10 13.31
N ALA A 124 -17.49 -23.39 12.99
CA ALA A 124 -18.39 -24.30 13.70
C ALA A 124 -17.89 -24.66 15.11
N LYS A 125 -16.59 -24.51 15.37
CA LYS A 125 -15.96 -24.73 16.69
C LYS A 125 -15.63 -23.42 17.42
N ALA A 126 -15.57 -22.31 16.69
CA ALA A 126 -15.28 -21.00 17.25
C ALA A 126 -16.39 -20.52 18.20
N LYS A 127 -16.00 -19.85 19.29
CA LYS A 127 -16.96 -19.30 20.25
C LYS A 127 -17.67 -18.10 19.64
N ARG A 128 -18.98 -18.20 19.40
CA ARG A 128 -19.80 -17.05 18.98
C ARG A 128 -20.03 -16.10 20.16
N ILE A 129 -19.81 -14.81 19.94
CA ILE A 129 -19.93 -13.73 20.92
C ILE A 129 -20.66 -12.52 20.32
N THR A 130 -20.94 -11.52 21.15
CA THR A 130 -21.36 -10.19 20.72
C THR A 130 -20.25 -9.17 20.95
N LEU A 131 -20.05 -8.30 19.96
CA LEU A 131 -19.20 -7.12 20.03
C LEU A 131 -20.08 -5.88 19.99
N GLN A 132 -19.66 -4.82 20.68
CA GLN A 132 -20.36 -3.55 20.69
C GLN A 132 -19.34 -2.45 20.39
N GLY A 133 -19.56 -1.74 19.28
CA GLY A 133 -18.77 -0.57 18.92
C GLY A 133 -19.38 0.72 19.47
N PHE A 134 -18.87 1.85 18.99
CA PHE A 134 -19.34 3.18 19.37
C PHE A 134 -20.84 3.42 19.15
N SER A 135 -21.44 2.80 18.12
CA SER A 135 -22.87 2.93 17.83
C SER A 135 -23.78 2.33 18.91
N GLY A 136 -23.24 1.53 19.83
CA GLY A 136 -24.01 0.82 20.84
C GLY A 136 -24.83 -0.35 20.29
N VAL A 137 -24.84 -0.59 18.98
CA VAL A 137 -25.55 -1.72 18.36
C VAL A 137 -24.67 -2.97 18.47
N PRO A 138 -25.13 -4.05 19.11
CA PRO A 138 -24.39 -5.30 19.17
C PRO A 138 -24.30 -5.95 17.78
N ALA A 139 -23.13 -6.49 17.46
CA ALA A 139 -22.90 -7.33 16.29
C ALA A 139 -22.39 -8.71 16.73
N PHE A 140 -22.77 -9.77 16.02
CA PHE A 140 -22.24 -11.09 16.29
C PHE A 140 -20.87 -11.29 15.65
N ALA A 141 -20.02 -12.03 16.36
CA ALA A 141 -18.70 -12.41 15.88
C ALA A 141 -18.27 -13.77 16.44
N TYR A 142 -17.25 -14.37 15.84
CA TYR A 142 -16.65 -15.63 16.26
C TYR A 142 -15.24 -15.37 16.79
N MET A 143 -14.92 -15.86 17.99
CA MET A 143 -13.58 -15.74 18.56
C MET A 143 -12.69 -16.90 18.11
N ASP A 144 -11.51 -16.56 17.62
CA ASP A 144 -10.40 -17.48 17.40
C ASP A 144 -9.08 -16.67 17.42
N LYS A 145 -8.08 -17.08 16.64
CA LYS A 145 -6.79 -16.42 16.54
C LYS A 145 -6.41 -16.13 15.10
N ILE A 146 -5.52 -15.16 14.93
CA ILE A 146 -4.81 -14.87 13.68
C ILE A 146 -3.31 -14.93 13.92
N ILE A 147 -2.55 -15.19 12.86
CA ILE A 147 -1.09 -15.13 12.90
C ILE A 147 -0.62 -14.02 11.96
N ILE A 148 0.11 -13.06 12.51
CA ILE A 148 0.69 -11.95 11.76
C ILE A 148 2.21 -12.06 11.82
N GLN A 149 2.87 -11.92 10.68
CA GLN A 149 4.31 -11.90 10.63
C GLN A 149 4.83 -10.48 10.89
N ILE A 150 5.68 -10.33 11.91
CA ILE A 150 6.32 -9.06 12.27
C ILE A 150 7.82 -9.29 12.28
N GLY A 151 8.55 -8.61 11.39
CA GLY A 151 10.00 -8.78 11.30
C GLY A 151 10.45 -10.21 10.98
N GLY A 152 9.65 -10.97 10.21
CA GLY A 152 9.94 -12.36 9.87
C GLY A 152 9.55 -13.39 10.94
N VAL A 153 8.98 -12.94 12.07
CA VAL A 153 8.54 -13.82 13.17
C VAL A 153 7.01 -13.86 13.21
N ASP A 154 6.46 -15.06 13.37
CA ASP A 154 5.01 -15.27 13.52
C ASP A 154 4.56 -14.92 14.94
N PHE A 155 3.60 -14.01 15.05
CA PHE A 155 2.91 -13.69 16.31
C PHE A 155 1.45 -14.09 16.22
N GLU A 156 1.02 -14.88 17.21
CA GLU A 156 -0.38 -15.29 17.35
C GLU A 156 -1.12 -14.27 18.21
N PHE A 157 -2.24 -13.75 17.70
CA PHE A 157 -3.08 -12.80 18.40
C PHE A 157 -4.53 -13.29 18.49
N PRO A 158 -5.22 -13.06 19.62
CA PRO A 158 -6.65 -13.28 19.70
C PRO A 158 -7.36 -12.33 18.73
N ALA A 159 -8.37 -12.85 18.04
CA ALA A 159 -9.14 -12.10 17.06
C ALA A 159 -10.61 -12.51 17.07
N THR A 160 -11.41 -11.65 16.47
CA THR A 160 -12.83 -11.90 16.24
C THR A 160 -13.17 -11.72 14.76
N PHE A 161 -14.00 -12.61 14.24
CA PHE A 161 -14.49 -12.57 12.87
C PHE A 161 -15.97 -12.20 12.89
N THR A 162 -16.33 -11.03 12.37
CA THR A 162 -17.73 -10.57 12.36
C THR A 162 -18.55 -11.34 11.33
N GLU A 163 -19.87 -11.31 11.42
CA GLU A 163 -20.76 -11.86 10.38
C GLU A 163 -20.85 -10.97 9.12
N SER A 164 -20.10 -9.85 9.07
CA SER A 164 -20.08 -8.96 7.91
C SER A 164 -18.78 -9.07 7.12
N ASN A 165 -18.89 -9.15 5.79
CA ASN A 165 -17.74 -9.06 4.89
C ASN A 165 -17.23 -7.62 4.70
N SER A 166 -17.98 -6.61 5.13
CA SER A 166 -17.61 -5.20 4.99
C SER A 166 -16.84 -4.65 6.20
N THR A 167 -16.56 -5.49 7.19
CA THR A 167 -15.81 -5.08 8.38
C THR A 167 -14.39 -4.62 8.00
N THR A 168 -13.90 -3.56 8.62
CA THR A 168 -12.51 -3.15 8.45
C THR A 168 -11.60 -4.12 9.21
N TYR A 169 -10.48 -4.50 8.62
CA TYR A 169 -9.43 -5.24 9.33
C TYR A 169 -8.82 -4.34 10.41
N ILE A 170 -8.99 -4.70 11.67
CA ILE A 170 -8.56 -3.92 12.83
C ILE A 170 -7.59 -4.76 13.66
N LEU A 171 -6.48 -4.14 14.07
CA LEU A 171 -5.63 -4.65 15.15
C LEU A 171 -5.94 -3.90 16.43
N GLY A 172 -6.51 -4.63 17.39
CA GLY A 172 -6.92 -4.11 18.69
C GLY A 172 -5.86 -4.32 19.77
N ARG A 173 -6.19 -3.91 20.99
CA ARG A 173 -5.22 -3.89 22.10
C ARG A 173 -4.74 -5.28 22.52
N LYS A 174 -5.66 -6.23 22.71
CA LYS A 174 -5.34 -7.55 23.25
C LYS A 174 -4.36 -8.28 22.33
N GLY A 175 -3.22 -8.68 22.88
CA GLY A 175 -2.14 -9.30 22.10
C GLY A 175 -1.17 -8.26 21.55
N LEU A 176 -1.55 -7.51 20.51
CA LEU A 176 -0.61 -6.60 19.84
C LEU A 176 -0.12 -5.47 20.74
N PHE A 177 -1.01 -4.70 21.36
CA PHE A 177 -0.59 -3.57 22.22
C PHE A 177 -0.15 -4.03 23.61
N ASP A 178 -0.50 -5.27 24.00
CA ASP A 178 0.02 -5.90 25.22
C ASP A 178 1.51 -6.25 25.06
N ASP A 179 1.91 -6.71 23.87
CA ASP A 179 3.26 -7.25 23.61
C ASP A 179 4.19 -6.25 22.90
N PHE A 180 3.65 -5.22 22.24
CA PHE A 180 4.40 -4.22 21.49
C PHE A 180 4.06 -2.80 21.91
N THR A 181 5.10 -1.95 21.94
CA THR A 181 4.94 -0.50 22.00
C THR A 181 4.63 0.04 20.61
N ILE A 182 3.51 0.74 20.49
CA ILE A 182 3.07 1.38 19.24
C ILE A 182 3.24 2.90 19.38
N ASN A 183 4.04 3.50 18.49
CA ASN A 183 4.23 4.95 18.43
C ASN A 183 3.63 5.52 17.14
N PHE A 184 2.78 6.53 17.29
CA PHE A 184 2.10 7.25 16.22
C PHE A 184 2.76 8.63 16.05
N ASP A 185 3.76 8.71 15.17
CA ASP A 185 4.57 9.91 14.98
C ASP A 185 4.09 10.71 13.77
N HIS A 186 3.19 11.66 14.02
CA HIS A 186 2.61 12.51 13.00
C HIS A 186 3.58 13.56 12.44
N GLU A 187 4.60 13.95 13.21
CA GLU A 187 5.63 14.92 12.77
C GLU A 187 6.55 14.26 11.73
N ASN A 188 7.05 13.07 12.05
CA ASN A 188 7.91 12.29 11.15
C ASN A 188 7.12 11.44 10.15
N ARG A 189 5.78 11.49 10.22
CA ARG A 189 4.85 10.73 9.36
C ARG A 189 5.17 9.23 9.35
N ALA A 190 5.40 8.67 10.54
CA ALA A 190 5.67 7.25 10.70
C ALA A 190 4.93 6.62 11.89
N ILE A 191 4.62 5.34 11.76
CA ILE A 191 4.14 4.47 12.81
C ILE A 191 5.28 3.50 13.14
N THR A 192 5.59 3.33 14.42
CA THR A 192 6.62 2.37 14.86
C THR A 192 6.01 1.33 15.78
N ILE A 193 6.24 0.05 15.48
CA ILE A 193 5.85 -1.11 16.29
C ILE A 193 7.13 -1.71 16.84
N LYS A 194 7.32 -1.66 18.16
CA LYS A 194 8.54 -2.11 18.82
C LYS A 194 8.25 -3.15 19.89
N GLY A 195 8.97 -4.27 19.85
CA GLY A 195 8.78 -5.36 20.80
C GLY A 195 10.00 -6.27 20.88
N LYS A 196 9.88 -7.33 21.68
CA LYS A 196 10.90 -8.39 21.75
C LYS A 196 10.55 -9.52 20.79
N SER A 197 11.56 -10.05 20.12
CA SER A 197 11.47 -11.19 19.18
C SER A 197 11.18 -12.52 19.86
N THR A 198 11.27 -12.56 21.19
CA THR A 198 11.04 -13.74 22.03
C THR A 198 10.19 -13.29 23.21
N LYS A 199 9.13 -14.05 23.48
CA LYS A 199 8.36 -13.93 24.72
C LYS A 199 8.91 -14.90 25.76
#